data_AF-A0A2S0KPW9-F1
#
_entry.id   AF-A0A2S0KPW9-F1
#
_cell.length_a   1.000
_cell.length_b   1.000
_cell.length_c   1.000
_cell.angle_alpha   90.00
_cell.angle_beta   90.00
_cell.angle_gamma   90.00
#
_symmetry.space_group_name_H-M   'P 1'
#
loop_
_entity.id
_entity.type
_entity.pdbx_description
1 polymer ?
#
loop_
_entity_poly.entity_id
_entity_poly.type
_entity_poly.pdbx_seq_one_letter_code
_entity_poly.pdbx_strand_id
1 'polypeptide(L)'
;MGLFNSIKEAFLYFFRGKEDLVFSPLAAFSALHLIILFAFIVLVAIIYRGDLGLKEGNNRRKLSHILAVMLLIDQVILYTWQFTSGFFNVELSLPLYHCRIAISLLIIGVLFNRKNILYIGMYWGFLGSIIALLVPDMYYFQFPHYTNIQFFYNHIIMGLLIINLLKSRAIQITSKETKFVLVVTNIYNLLLFIFNLSMAHFMGFEEINYGYMNAFPKIVPIRFGVFVHFLIVTALFNMIMLLIGYLFQALSKGESEIKDR
;
A
#
# COMPACT_ATOMS: atom_id res chain seq x y z
N MET A 1 40.08 -0.26 -13.22
CA MET A 1 39.64 1.05 -12.69
C MET A 1 38.29 1.49 -13.28
N GLY A 2 38.03 1.34 -14.59
CA GLY A 2 36.77 1.80 -15.22
C GLY A 2 35.47 1.11 -14.77
N LEU A 3 35.46 -0.22 -14.60
CA LEU A 3 34.23 -0.95 -14.24
C LEU A 3 33.69 -0.61 -12.84
N PHE A 4 34.57 -0.52 -11.84
CA PHE A 4 34.19 -0.21 -10.46
C PHE A 4 33.61 1.21 -10.35
N ASN A 5 34.20 2.17 -11.06
CA ASN A 5 33.69 3.54 -11.11
C ASN A 5 32.30 3.60 -11.77
N SER A 6 32.10 2.85 -12.87
CA SER A 6 30.81 2.75 -13.54
C SER A 6 29.72 2.15 -12.63
N ILE A 7 30.03 1.09 -11.87
CA ILE A 7 29.08 0.49 -10.92
C ILE A 7 28.74 1.47 -9.80
N LYS A 8 29.74 2.19 -9.27
CA LYS A 8 29.54 3.20 -8.22
C LYS A 8 28.65 4.34 -8.72
N GLU A 9 28.89 4.83 -9.92
CA GLU A 9 28.07 5.88 -10.55
C GLU A 9 26.63 5.42 -10.76
N ALA A 10 26.43 4.21 -11.28
CA ALA A 10 25.10 3.62 -11.44
C ALA A 10 24.37 3.48 -10.09
N PHE A 11 25.07 3.04 -9.05
CA PHE A 11 24.51 2.93 -7.70
C PHE A 11 24.09 4.30 -7.15
N LEU A 12 24.96 5.31 -7.25
CA LEU A 12 24.68 6.67 -6.80
C LEU A 12 23.51 7.30 -7.59
N TYR A 13 23.45 7.07 -8.89
CA TYR A 13 22.33 7.52 -9.72
C TYR A 13 21.01 6.85 -9.30
N PHE A 14 21.03 5.55 -9.01
CA PHE A 14 19.85 4.77 -8.63
C PHE A 14 19.28 5.15 -7.25
N PHE A 15 20.12 5.61 -6.33
CA PHE A 15 19.75 6.05 -4.97
C PHE A 15 19.88 7.57 -4.76
N ARG A 16 19.84 8.37 -5.82
CA ARG A 16 19.95 9.84 -5.73
C ARG A 16 18.83 10.43 -4.86
N GLY A 17 19.12 11.52 -4.14
CA GLY A 17 18.18 12.15 -3.19
C GLY A 17 17.39 13.35 -3.75
N LYS A 18 17.77 13.85 -4.92
CA LYS A 18 17.15 15.04 -5.52
C LYS A 18 16.21 14.63 -6.63
N GLU A 19 14.96 15.05 -6.54
CA GLU A 19 13.95 14.84 -7.58
C GLU A 19 14.36 15.49 -8.90
N ASP A 20 13.91 14.89 -10.00
CA ASP A 20 14.19 15.36 -11.34
C ASP A 20 13.20 16.47 -11.72
N LEU A 21 13.71 17.60 -12.22
CA LEU A 21 12.89 18.75 -12.61
C LEU A 21 11.94 18.44 -13.77
N VAL A 22 12.34 17.50 -14.64
CA VAL A 22 11.51 17.00 -15.73
C VAL A 22 11.15 15.56 -15.39
N PHE A 23 9.90 15.37 -14.98
CA PHE A 23 9.38 14.05 -14.65
C PHE A 23 8.47 13.53 -15.76
N SER A 24 8.94 12.54 -16.51
CA SER A 24 8.08 11.60 -17.23
C SER A 24 7.85 10.38 -16.32
N PRO A 25 6.69 10.26 -15.65
CA PRO A 25 6.37 9.06 -14.90
C PRO A 25 6.40 7.85 -15.82
N LEU A 26 6.50 6.66 -15.23
CA LEU A 26 6.02 5.48 -15.94
C LEU A 26 4.58 5.76 -16.36
N ALA A 27 4.35 5.98 -17.66
CA ALA A 27 3.04 6.36 -18.14
C ALA A 27 2.03 5.28 -17.75
N ALA A 28 0.95 5.70 -17.11
CA ALA A 28 -0.15 4.80 -16.77
C ALA A 28 -0.60 4.08 -18.04
N PHE A 29 -0.74 2.77 -17.94
CA PHE A 29 -1.09 1.85 -19.04
C PHE A 29 -0.08 1.80 -20.21
N SER A 30 1.16 2.25 -20.01
CA SER A 30 2.27 1.91 -20.91
C SER A 30 2.51 0.38 -20.95
N ALA A 31 3.24 -0.09 -21.96
CA ALA A 31 3.56 -1.53 -22.09
C ALA A 31 4.22 -2.11 -20.83
N LEU A 32 5.17 -1.39 -20.22
CA LEU A 32 5.81 -1.82 -18.98
C LEU A 32 4.83 -1.83 -17.80
N HIS A 33 3.93 -0.85 -17.69
CA HIS A 33 2.87 -0.86 -16.68
C HIS A 33 1.94 -2.07 -16.83
N LEU A 34 1.53 -2.38 -18.07
CA LEU A 34 0.68 -3.54 -18.36
C LEU A 34 1.38 -4.86 -18.04
N ILE A 35 2.69 -4.98 -18.28
CA ILE A 35 3.49 -6.14 -17.89
C ILE A 35 3.49 -6.30 -16.36
N ILE A 36 3.65 -5.20 -15.61
CA ILE A 36 3.62 -5.22 -14.13
C ILE A 36 2.25 -5.68 -13.63
N LEU A 37 1.16 -5.12 -14.18
CA LEU A 37 -0.21 -5.53 -13.84
C LEU A 37 -0.47 -7.00 -14.16
N PHE A 38 -0.04 -7.46 -15.33
CA PHE A 38 -0.17 -8.86 -15.72
C PHE A 38 0.60 -9.78 -14.78
N ALA A 39 1.86 -9.44 -14.45
CA ALA A 39 2.66 -10.19 -13.50
C ALA A 39 1.99 -10.27 -12.12
N PHE A 40 1.42 -9.16 -11.62
CA PHE A 40 0.66 -9.14 -10.38
C PHE A 40 -0.53 -10.12 -10.42
N ILE A 41 -1.34 -10.08 -11.48
CA ILE A 41 -2.50 -10.98 -11.65
C ILE A 41 -2.05 -12.44 -11.70
N VAL A 42 -0.97 -12.76 -12.43
CA VAL A 42 -0.43 -14.12 -12.51
C VAL A 42 0.03 -14.60 -11.13
N LEU A 43 0.75 -13.78 -10.36
CA LEU A 43 1.21 -14.14 -9.01
C LEU A 43 0.03 -14.34 -8.05
N VAL A 44 -1.00 -13.49 -8.12
CA VAL A 44 -2.24 -13.67 -7.37
C VAL A 44 -2.92 -14.98 -7.73
N ALA A 45 -3.02 -15.32 -9.02
CA ALA A 45 -3.63 -16.55 -9.50
C ALA A 45 -2.88 -17.79 -8.99
N ILE A 46 -1.54 -17.78 -9.05
CA ILE A 46 -0.67 -18.85 -8.55
C ILE A 46 -0.89 -19.09 -7.04
N ILE A 47 -0.91 -18.03 -6.22
CA ILE A 47 -1.15 -18.14 -4.77
C ILE A 47 -2.57 -18.64 -4.48
N TYR A 48 -3.56 -18.14 -5.23
CA TYR A 48 -4.98 -18.43 -5.02
C TYR A 48 -5.35 -19.87 -5.41
N ARG A 49 -4.87 -20.35 -6.57
CA ARG A 49 -5.06 -21.73 -7.04
C ARG A 49 -4.32 -22.75 -6.18
N GLY A 50 -3.31 -22.30 -5.44
CA GLY A 50 -2.47 -23.19 -4.64
C GLY A 50 -1.45 -23.95 -5.48
N ASP A 51 -1.15 -23.47 -6.69
CA ASP A 51 -0.20 -24.07 -7.64
C ASP A 51 1.22 -24.22 -7.05
N LEU A 52 1.52 -23.48 -5.97
CA LEU A 52 2.75 -23.58 -5.19
C LEU A 52 2.79 -24.78 -4.23
N GLY A 53 1.78 -25.66 -4.21
CA GLY A 53 1.71 -26.79 -3.28
C GLY A 53 1.61 -26.37 -1.81
N LEU A 54 1.18 -25.13 -1.55
CA LEU A 54 1.06 -24.56 -0.20
C LEU A 54 -0.14 -25.18 0.51
N LYS A 55 0.08 -26.35 1.10
CA LYS A 55 -0.89 -26.98 2.01
C LYS A 55 -1.21 -26.04 3.17
N GLU A 56 -2.46 -26.08 3.62
CA GLU A 56 -2.91 -25.38 4.82
C GLU A 56 -2.00 -25.66 6.03
N GLY A 57 -1.85 -24.68 6.91
CA GLY A 57 -0.97 -24.77 8.09
C GLY A 57 0.39 -24.08 7.91
N ASN A 58 1.48 -24.79 8.19
CA ASN A 58 2.82 -24.19 8.33
C ASN A 58 3.34 -23.51 7.06
N ASN A 59 3.03 -24.03 5.86
CA ASN A 59 3.55 -23.47 4.61
C ASN A 59 2.96 -22.09 4.30
N ARG A 60 1.64 -21.92 4.44
CA ARG A 60 1.00 -20.59 4.27
C ARG A 60 1.46 -19.59 5.33
N ARG A 61 1.58 -20.04 6.59
CA ARG A 61 2.10 -19.20 7.67
C ARG A 61 3.52 -18.74 7.36
N LYS A 62 4.38 -19.65 6.91
CA LYS A 62 5.76 -19.35 6.50
C LYS A 62 5.79 -18.32 5.36
N LEU A 63 4.96 -18.50 4.33
CA LEU A 63 4.85 -17.51 3.24
C LEU A 63 4.42 -16.13 3.75
N SER A 64 3.41 -16.05 4.64
CA SER A 64 3.01 -14.77 5.23
C SER A 64 4.15 -14.12 6.01
N HIS A 65 4.96 -14.89 6.75
CA HIS A 65 6.13 -14.35 7.46
C HIS A 65 7.20 -13.85 6.49
N ILE A 66 7.48 -14.59 5.42
CA ILE A 66 8.43 -14.16 4.38
C ILE A 66 7.98 -12.84 3.76
N LEU A 67 6.72 -12.74 3.32
CA LEU A 67 6.18 -11.52 2.71
C LEU A 67 6.18 -10.34 3.70
N ALA A 68 5.86 -10.57 4.98
CA ALA A 68 5.94 -9.55 6.02
C ALA A 68 7.39 -9.08 6.27
N VAL A 69 8.36 -9.99 6.30
CA VAL A 69 9.78 -9.63 6.45
C VAL A 69 10.29 -8.88 5.21
N MET A 70 9.86 -9.26 4.00
CA MET A 70 10.15 -8.54 2.77
C MET A 70 9.67 -7.09 2.82
N LEU A 71 8.45 -6.85 3.31
CA LEU A 71 7.92 -5.51 3.53
C LEU A 71 8.71 -4.74 4.60
N LEU A 72 9.09 -5.40 5.70
CA LEU A 72 9.89 -4.78 6.76
C LEU A 72 11.26 -4.34 6.25
N ILE A 73 11.95 -5.20 5.50
CA ILE A 73 13.24 -4.87 4.88
C ILE A 73 13.09 -3.65 3.96
N ASP A 74 12.04 -3.61 3.13
CA ASP A 74 11.78 -2.47 2.27
C ASP A 74 11.57 -1.16 3.05
N GLN A 75 10.81 -1.19 4.15
CA GLN A 75 10.65 -0.02 5.01
C GLN A 75 11.99 0.47 5.58
N VAL A 76 12.85 -0.45 6.01
CA VAL A 76 14.19 -0.12 6.49
C VAL A 76 15.01 0.54 5.36
N ILE A 77 15.00 -0.03 4.16
CA ILE A 77 15.73 0.53 3.01
C ILE A 77 15.18 1.91 2.63
N LEU A 78 13.86 2.06 2.56
CA LEU A 78 13.19 3.33 2.21
C LEU A 78 13.60 4.44 3.18
N TYR A 79 13.42 4.23 4.48
CA TYR A 79 13.76 5.25 5.47
C TYR A 79 15.26 5.50 5.56
N THR A 80 16.09 4.45 5.42
CA THR A 80 17.55 4.63 5.32
C THR A 80 17.90 5.55 4.15
N TRP A 81 17.33 5.30 2.96
CA TRP A 81 17.55 6.15 1.79
C TRP A 81 17.04 7.57 2.02
N GLN A 82 15.82 7.76 2.56
CA GLN A 82 15.26 9.09 2.79
C GLN A 82 16.15 9.95 3.71
N PHE A 83 16.68 9.37 4.79
CA PHE A 83 17.55 10.10 5.72
C PHE A 83 18.96 10.32 5.16
N THR A 84 19.56 9.30 4.53
CA THR A 84 20.95 9.39 4.04
C THR A 84 21.09 10.22 2.76
N SER A 85 20.03 10.31 1.95
CA SER A 85 20.00 11.11 0.72
C SER A 85 19.56 12.56 0.93
N GLY A 86 19.07 12.90 2.14
CA GLY A 86 18.51 14.22 2.46
C GLY A 86 17.09 14.45 1.92
N PHE A 87 16.43 13.43 1.35
CA PHE A 87 15.08 13.54 0.79
C PHE A 87 13.99 13.68 1.86
N PHE A 88 14.23 13.19 3.08
CA PHE A 88 13.21 13.18 4.14
C PHE A 88 12.59 14.57 4.37
N ASN A 89 11.29 14.66 4.19
CA ASN A 89 10.50 15.87 4.41
C ASN A 89 9.12 15.54 4.99
N VAL A 90 8.58 16.45 5.80
CA VAL A 90 7.34 16.24 6.55
C VAL A 90 6.11 16.11 5.64
N GLU A 91 6.13 16.70 4.44
CA GLU A 91 5.00 16.67 3.50
C GLU A 91 4.82 15.32 2.83
N LEU A 92 5.92 14.59 2.58
CA LEU A 92 5.91 13.37 1.77
C LEU A 92 6.46 12.12 2.46
N SER A 93 7.18 12.25 3.58
CA SER A 93 7.99 11.14 4.14
C SER A 93 7.37 10.48 5.36
N LEU A 94 6.44 11.13 6.06
CA LEU A 94 5.76 10.50 7.17
C LEU A 94 4.92 9.30 6.67
N PRO A 95 4.82 8.22 7.44
CA PRO A 95 4.06 7.04 7.05
C PRO A 95 2.55 7.24 7.25
N LEU A 96 1.99 8.40 6.89
CA LEU A 96 0.60 8.75 7.17
C LEU A 96 -0.36 8.48 5.99
N TYR A 97 0.16 7.98 4.87
CA TYR A 97 -0.71 7.40 3.84
C TYR A 97 -1.24 6.04 4.32
N HIS A 98 -2.52 5.75 4.06
CA HIS A 98 -3.17 4.50 4.49
C HIS A 98 -2.39 3.25 4.06
N CYS A 99 -1.83 3.23 2.85
CA CYS A 99 -1.00 2.12 2.38
C CYS A 99 0.29 1.93 3.18
N ARG A 100 0.93 3.02 3.63
CA ARG A 100 2.17 2.98 4.44
C ARG A 100 1.89 2.50 5.85
N ILE A 101 0.80 2.95 6.47
CA ILE A 101 0.35 2.39 7.74
C ILE A 101 -0.05 0.93 7.55
N ALA A 102 -0.77 0.59 6.47
CA ALA A 102 -1.18 -0.79 6.20
C ALA A 102 0.00 -1.74 6.17
N ILE A 103 1.12 -1.37 5.52
CA ILE A 103 2.36 -2.16 5.55
C ILE A 103 2.81 -2.43 6.99
N SER A 104 2.89 -1.38 7.81
CA SER A 104 3.28 -1.50 9.23
C SER A 104 2.32 -2.39 10.02
N LEU A 105 1.01 -2.23 9.82
CA LEU A 105 -0.02 -3.05 10.49
C LEU A 105 0.03 -4.51 10.03
N LEU A 106 0.30 -4.78 8.75
CA LEU A 106 0.46 -6.14 8.22
C LEU A 106 1.70 -6.81 8.82
N ILE A 107 2.84 -6.11 8.87
CA ILE A 107 4.06 -6.59 9.51
C ILE A 107 3.77 -6.95 10.97
N ILE A 108 3.18 -6.02 11.74
CA ILE A 108 2.89 -6.24 13.16
C ILE A 108 1.88 -7.37 13.35
N GLY A 109 0.81 -7.36 12.56
CA GLY A 109 -0.28 -8.33 12.62
C GLY A 109 0.20 -9.75 12.35
N VAL A 110 1.09 -9.94 11.37
CA VAL A 110 1.65 -11.25 11.01
C VAL A 110 2.71 -11.70 12.01
N LEU A 111 3.71 -10.87 12.31
CA LEU A 111 4.87 -11.28 13.12
C LEU A 111 4.53 -11.43 14.61
N PHE A 112 3.59 -10.63 15.13
CA PHE A 112 3.18 -10.67 16.54
C PHE A 112 1.78 -11.24 16.75
N ASN A 113 1.17 -11.84 15.71
CA ASN A 113 -0.12 -12.52 15.76
C ASN A 113 -1.26 -11.65 16.34
N ARG A 114 -1.33 -10.38 15.92
CA ARG A 114 -2.32 -9.39 16.40
C ARG A 114 -3.49 -9.27 15.42
N LYS A 115 -4.53 -10.08 15.60
CA LYS A 115 -5.68 -10.18 14.66
C LYS A 115 -6.38 -8.84 14.37
N ASN A 116 -6.69 -8.04 15.39
CA ASN A 116 -7.40 -6.77 15.18
C ASN A 116 -6.59 -5.78 14.33
N ILE A 117 -5.27 -5.70 14.59
CA ILE A 117 -4.33 -4.90 13.81
C ILE A 117 -4.27 -5.41 12.37
N LEU A 118 -4.24 -6.74 12.22
CA LEU A 118 -4.16 -7.39 10.92
C LEU A 118 -5.38 -7.09 10.05
N TYR A 119 -6.59 -7.06 10.61
CA TYR A 119 -7.79 -6.70 9.84
C TYR A 119 -7.72 -5.28 9.29
N ILE A 120 -7.25 -4.31 10.08
CA ILE A 120 -7.08 -2.92 9.59
C ILE A 120 -6.07 -2.91 8.44
N GLY A 121 -4.91 -3.55 8.63
CA GLY A 121 -3.87 -3.65 7.60
C GLY A 121 -4.34 -4.35 6.33
N MET A 122 -5.16 -5.40 6.44
CA MET A 122 -5.70 -6.12 5.28
C MET A 122 -6.65 -5.23 4.46
N TYR A 123 -7.57 -4.50 5.09
CA TYR A 123 -8.49 -3.66 4.35
C TYR A 123 -7.79 -2.45 3.70
N TRP A 124 -7.00 -1.71 4.48
CA TRP A 124 -6.26 -0.54 3.97
C TRP A 124 -5.23 -0.96 2.92
N GLY A 125 -4.55 -2.08 3.15
CA GLY A 125 -3.56 -2.61 2.22
C GLY A 125 -4.18 -3.16 0.95
N PHE A 126 -5.37 -3.77 1.01
CA PHE A 126 -6.04 -4.29 -0.18
C PHE A 126 -6.51 -3.14 -1.07
N LEU A 127 -7.17 -2.15 -0.47
CA LEU A 127 -7.57 -0.93 -1.15
C LEU A 127 -6.36 -0.20 -1.75
N GLY A 128 -5.32 0.01 -0.95
CA GLY A 128 -4.10 0.68 -1.36
C GLY A 128 -3.37 -0.05 -2.48
N SER A 129 -3.27 -1.38 -2.43
CA SER A 129 -2.62 -2.18 -3.49
C SER A 129 -3.35 -2.04 -4.82
N ILE A 130 -4.68 -2.14 -4.83
CA ILE A 130 -5.45 -2.03 -6.07
C ILE A 130 -5.35 -0.61 -6.65
N ILE A 131 -5.60 0.41 -5.84
CA ILE A 131 -5.60 1.80 -6.33
C ILE A 131 -4.20 2.21 -6.81
N ALA A 132 -3.15 1.91 -6.04
CA ALA A 132 -1.78 2.30 -6.41
C ALA A 132 -1.28 1.58 -7.66
N LEU A 133 -1.65 0.32 -7.86
CA LEU A 133 -1.29 -0.41 -9.08
C LEU A 133 -2.07 0.09 -10.31
N LEU A 134 -3.31 0.56 -10.15
CA LEU A 134 -4.09 1.09 -11.27
C LEU A 134 -3.74 2.55 -11.60
N VAL A 135 -3.50 3.35 -10.57
CA VAL A 135 -3.23 4.79 -10.67
C VAL A 135 -1.96 5.09 -9.87
N PRO A 136 -0.77 4.88 -10.46
CA PRO A 136 0.50 5.12 -9.78
C PRO A 136 0.71 6.60 -9.46
N ASP A 137 0.95 6.91 -8.19
CA ASP A 137 1.42 8.22 -7.73
C ASP A 137 2.78 8.05 -7.02
N MET A 138 3.85 8.26 -7.78
CA MET A 138 5.23 8.00 -7.38
C MET A 138 5.97 9.32 -7.14
N TYR A 139 7.04 9.28 -6.34
CA TYR A 139 7.97 10.39 -6.24
C TYR A 139 8.56 10.78 -7.61
N TYR A 140 8.95 12.04 -7.75
CA TYR A 140 9.33 12.63 -9.03
C TYR A 140 10.78 12.29 -9.42
N PHE A 141 11.11 11.00 -9.46
CA PHE A 141 12.39 10.49 -9.94
C PHE A 141 12.24 9.82 -11.30
N GLN A 142 13.06 10.20 -12.27
CA GLN A 142 13.17 9.53 -13.56
C GLN A 142 13.66 8.08 -13.43
N PHE A 143 13.11 7.20 -14.25
CA PHE A 143 13.55 5.82 -14.29
C PHE A 143 14.99 5.74 -14.86
N PRO A 144 15.88 4.89 -14.32
CA PRO A 144 15.70 4.04 -13.14
C PRO A 144 15.91 4.80 -11.82
N HIS A 145 15.07 4.51 -10.83
CA HIS A 145 15.25 4.96 -9.46
C HIS A 145 14.63 3.93 -8.49
N TYR A 146 15.25 3.76 -7.32
CA TYR A 146 14.81 2.83 -6.29
C TYR A 146 13.31 3.01 -5.96
N THR A 147 12.85 4.25 -5.74
CA THR A 147 11.47 4.51 -5.31
C THR A 147 10.42 4.13 -6.35
N ASN A 148 10.76 4.19 -7.64
CA ASN A 148 9.84 3.78 -8.72
C ASN A 148 9.63 2.26 -8.68
N ILE A 149 10.71 1.50 -8.49
CA ILE A 149 10.64 0.03 -8.39
C ILE A 149 9.98 -0.38 -7.08
N GLN A 150 10.39 0.25 -5.98
CA GLN A 150 9.88 0.04 -4.64
C GLN A 150 8.36 0.29 -4.55
N PHE A 151 7.85 1.30 -5.25
CA PHE A 151 6.41 1.57 -5.30
C PHE A 151 5.63 0.34 -5.79
N PHE A 152 5.98 -0.22 -6.94
CA PHE A 152 5.30 -1.42 -7.47
C PHE A 152 5.59 -2.65 -6.60
N TYR A 153 6.83 -2.84 -6.19
CA TYR A 153 7.24 -3.95 -5.33
C TYR A 153 6.38 -4.03 -4.06
N ASN A 154 6.25 -2.93 -3.31
CA ASN A 154 5.49 -2.93 -2.07
C ASN A 154 4.01 -3.23 -2.27
N HIS A 155 3.38 -2.64 -3.28
CA HIS A 155 1.95 -2.87 -3.52
C HIS A 155 1.69 -4.30 -4.04
N ILE A 156 2.63 -4.89 -4.79
CA ILE A 156 2.57 -6.31 -5.16
C ILE A 156 2.71 -7.18 -3.91
N ILE A 157 3.78 -7.04 -3.13
CA ILE A 157 4.03 -7.90 -1.95
C ILE A 157 2.91 -7.75 -0.91
N MET A 158 2.42 -6.53 -0.67
CA MET A 158 1.28 -6.25 0.20
C MET A 158 0.02 -6.97 -0.30
N GLY A 159 -0.30 -6.87 -1.59
CA GLY A 159 -1.41 -7.58 -2.21
C GLY A 159 -1.28 -9.10 -2.07
N LEU A 160 -0.12 -9.67 -2.41
CA LEU A 160 0.14 -11.11 -2.29
C LEU A 160 0.01 -11.61 -0.85
N LEU A 161 0.49 -10.82 0.13
CA LEU A 161 0.33 -11.14 1.54
C LEU A 161 -1.15 -11.23 1.92
N ILE A 162 -1.95 -10.25 1.51
CA ILE A 162 -3.39 -10.21 1.81
C ILE A 162 -4.11 -11.39 1.15
N ILE A 163 -3.81 -11.71 -0.11
CA ILE A 163 -4.40 -12.86 -0.79
C ILE A 163 -4.03 -14.17 -0.09
N ASN A 164 -2.76 -14.36 0.31
CA ASN A 164 -2.36 -15.55 1.06
C ASN A 164 -3.04 -15.63 2.44
N LEU A 165 -3.27 -14.49 3.10
CA LEU A 165 -3.97 -14.39 4.37
C LEU A 165 -5.46 -14.72 4.24
N LEU A 166 -6.14 -14.24 3.18
CA LEU A 166 -7.55 -14.56 2.91
C LEU A 166 -7.76 -16.04 2.59
N LYS A 167 -6.77 -16.68 1.95
CA LYS A 167 -6.80 -18.12 1.67
C LYS A 167 -6.49 -18.97 2.91
N SER A 168 -5.91 -18.38 3.94
CA SER A 168 -5.58 -19.08 5.19
C SER A 168 -6.82 -19.20 6.07
N ARG A 169 -7.14 -20.42 6.51
CA ARG A 169 -8.30 -20.68 7.38
C ARG A 169 -8.21 -20.02 8.76
N ALA A 170 -7.04 -19.49 9.13
CA ALA A 170 -6.83 -18.81 10.40
C ALA A 170 -7.48 -17.41 10.46
N ILE A 171 -7.89 -16.86 9.31
CA ILE A 171 -8.46 -15.53 9.18
C ILE A 171 -9.86 -15.65 8.60
N GLN A 172 -10.83 -15.21 9.38
CA GLN A 172 -12.22 -15.12 8.96
C GLN A 172 -12.70 -13.70 9.25
N ILE A 173 -13.21 -13.07 8.21
CA ILE A 173 -13.68 -11.69 8.29
C ILE A 173 -15.20 -11.75 8.34
N THR A 174 -15.79 -11.32 9.44
CA THR A 174 -17.25 -11.20 9.59
C THR A 174 -17.67 -9.74 9.53
N SER A 175 -18.97 -9.48 9.55
CA SER A 175 -19.51 -8.11 9.65
C SER A 175 -19.05 -7.37 10.90
N LYS A 176 -18.66 -8.08 11.97
CA LYS A 176 -18.10 -7.47 13.18
C LYS A 176 -16.73 -6.85 12.90
N GLU A 177 -15.85 -7.56 12.23
CA GLU A 177 -14.53 -7.06 11.83
C GLU A 177 -14.66 -5.93 10.82
N THR A 178 -15.56 -6.04 9.84
CA THR A 178 -15.83 -4.93 8.90
C THR A 178 -16.24 -3.65 9.64
N LYS A 179 -17.18 -3.76 10.59
CA LYS A 179 -17.63 -2.60 11.39
C LYS A 179 -16.50 -2.01 12.22
N PHE A 180 -15.67 -2.86 12.85
CA PHE A 180 -14.51 -2.41 13.61
C PHE A 180 -13.54 -1.61 12.73
N VAL A 181 -13.19 -2.15 11.56
CA VAL A 181 -12.28 -1.48 10.62
C VAL A 181 -12.89 -0.17 10.11
N LEU A 182 -14.19 -0.11 9.82
CA LEU A 182 -14.88 1.12 9.43
C LEU A 182 -14.75 2.20 10.51
N VAL A 183 -15.04 1.86 11.77
CA VAL A 183 -14.90 2.82 12.89
C VAL A 183 -13.48 3.35 13.00
N VAL A 184 -12.48 2.46 12.98
CA VAL A 184 -11.06 2.86 13.03
C VAL A 184 -10.70 3.75 11.83
N THR A 185 -11.18 3.43 10.63
CA THR A 185 -10.91 4.21 9.41
C THR A 185 -11.48 5.61 9.49
N ASN A 186 -12.71 5.77 9.99
CA ASN A 186 -13.32 7.10 10.13
C ASN A 186 -12.61 7.95 11.18
N ILE A 187 -12.25 7.35 12.33
CA ILE A 187 -11.45 8.03 13.35
C ILE A 187 -10.10 8.45 12.77
N TYR A 188 -9.42 7.55 12.07
CA TYR A 188 -8.13 7.84 11.46
C TYR A 188 -8.22 8.94 10.39
N ASN A 189 -9.21 8.90 9.50
CA ASN A 189 -9.44 9.93 8.50
C ASN A 189 -9.67 11.31 9.14
N LEU A 190 -10.46 11.37 10.21
CA LEU A 190 -10.70 12.62 10.95
C LEU A 190 -9.40 13.16 11.56
N LEU A 191 -8.62 12.31 12.22
CA LEU A 191 -7.33 12.70 12.80
C LEU A 191 -6.36 13.16 11.71
N LEU A 192 -6.31 12.46 10.57
CA LEU A 192 -5.45 12.79 9.45
C LEU A 192 -5.85 14.13 8.79
N PHE A 193 -7.14 14.39 8.68
CA PHE A 193 -7.68 15.65 8.20
C PHE A 193 -7.28 16.82 9.12
N ILE A 194 -7.48 16.67 10.43
CA ILE A 194 -7.06 17.67 11.43
C ILE A 194 -5.55 17.90 11.36
N PHE A 195 -4.76 16.82 11.23
CA PHE A 195 -3.31 16.90 11.10
C PHE A 195 -2.92 17.69 9.84
N ASN A 196 -3.44 17.33 8.67
CA ASN A 196 -3.13 18.03 7.42
C ASN A 196 -3.46 19.53 7.51
N LEU A 197 -4.63 19.89 8.04
CA LEU A 197 -5.02 21.29 8.22
C LEU A 197 -4.09 22.03 9.19
N SER A 198 -3.73 21.38 10.30
CA SER A 198 -2.89 21.98 11.33
C SER A 198 -1.47 22.21 10.82
N MET A 199 -0.90 21.26 10.09
CA MET A 199 0.44 21.39 9.49
C MET A 199 0.46 22.47 8.40
N ALA A 200 -0.58 22.54 7.56
CA ALA A 200 -0.69 23.58 6.55
C ALA A 200 -0.83 24.98 7.19
N HIS A 201 -1.72 25.13 8.17
CA HIS A 201 -2.04 26.43 8.75
C HIS A 201 -0.99 26.96 9.73
N PHE A 202 -0.49 26.11 10.65
CA PHE A 202 0.40 26.55 11.73
C PHE A 202 1.89 26.41 11.40
N MET A 203 2.25 25.50 10.49
CA MET A 203 3.64 25.19 10.18
C MET A 203 4.03 25.54 8.74
N GLY A 204 3.09 26.02 7.92
CA GLY A 204 3.35 26.50 6.56
C GLY A 204 3.66 25.41 5.53
N PHE A 205 3.27 24.16 5.79
CA PHE A 205 3.42 23.05 4.84
C PHE A 205 2.28 23.05 3.82
N GLU A 206 2.43 23.82 2.75
CA GLU A 206 1.36 24.07 1.77
C GLU A 206 1.00 22.83 0.91
N GLU A 207 1.94 21.89 0.71
CA GLU A 207 1.71 20.71 -0.13
C GLU A 207 1.28 19.48 0.70
N ILE A 208 1.11 19.61 2.03
CA ILE A 208 0.72 18.48 2.89
C ILE A 208 -0.71 18.00 2.59
N ASN A 209 -0.84 16.75 2.14
CA ASN A 209 -2.13 16.18 1.77
C ASN A 209 -2.16 14.65 1.95
N TYR A 210 -1.78 14.18 3.14
CA TYR A 210 -1.79 12.75 3.43
C TYR A 210 -3.17 12.14 3.26
N GLY A 211 -3.22 10.98 2.59
CA GLY A 211 -4.46 10.28 2.29
C GLY A 211 -5.41 11.03 1.34
N TYR A 212 -4.94 12.10 0.69
CA TYR A 212 -5.73 13.00 -0.16
C TYR A 212 -6.97 13.56 0.57
N MET A 213 -6.86 13.79 1.88
CA MET A 213 -7.99 14.23 2.71
C MET A 213 -8.35 15.71 2.50
N ASN A 214 -7.47 16.53 1.95
CA ASN A 214 -7.71 17.96 1.73
C ASN A 214 -8.05 18.29 0.27
N ALA A 215 -7.46 17.57 -0.68
CA ALA A 215 -7.70 17.73 -2.12
C ALA A 215 -7.39 16.44 -2.89
N PHE A 216 -7.96 16.27 -4.08
CA PHE A 216 -7.55 15.20 -4.99
C PHE A 216 -6.12 15.39 -5.52
N PRO A 217 -5.46 14.33 -6.02
CA PRO A 217 -4.22 14.47 -6.76
C PRO A 217 -4.38 15.45 -7.94
N LYS A 218 -3.30 16.14 -8.33
CA LYS A 218 -3.32 17.22 -9.34
C LYS A 218 -3.89 16.80 -10.71
N ILE A 219 -3.86 15.50 -11.02
CA ILE A 219 -4.42 14.92 -12.25
C ILE A 219 -5.96 14.97 -12.31
N VAL A 220 -6.64 15.10 -11.17
CA VAL A 220 -8.11 15.18 -11.10
C VAL A 220 -8.50 16.67 -11.09
N PRO A 221 -9.10 17.19 -12.17
CA PRO A 221 -9.36 18.63 -12.32
C PRO A 221 -10.59 19.12 -11.53
N ILE A 222 -11.02 18.37 -10.51
CA ILE A 222 -12.21 18.67 -9.70
C ILE A 222 -11.76 19.16 -8.34
N ARG A 223 -12.30 20.30 -7.89
CA ARG A 223 -12.02 20.85 -6.57
C ARG A 223 -13.31 21.18 -5.84
N PHE A 224 -13.36 20.81 -4.57
CA PHE A 224 -14.41 21.16 -3.64
C PHE A 224 -13.81 21.99 -2.50
N GLY A 225 -14.66 22.61 -1.68
CA GLY A 225 -14.21 23.13 -0.40
C GLY A 225 -13.62 22.00 0.46
N VAL A 226 -12.54 22.29 1.20
CA VAL A 226 -11.73 21.28 1.90
C VAL A 226 -12.58 20.36 2.81
N PHE A 227 -13.57 20.91 3.50
CA PHE A 227 -14.49 20.12 4.33
C PHE A 227 -15.40 19.19 3.50
N VAL A 228 -15.95 19.68 2.39
CA VAL A 228 -16.79 18.88 1.48
C VAL A 228 -15.97 17.77 0.85
N HIS A 229 -14.73 18.07 0.44
CA HIS A 229 -13.78 17.10 -0.09
C HIS A 229 -13.51 15.98 0.92
N PHE A 230 -13.20 16.32 2.17
CA PHE A 230 -12.99 15.35 3.25
C PHE A 230 -14.20 14.41 3.44
N LEU A 231 -15.43 14.96 3.44
CA LEU A 231 -16.64 14.15 3.55
C LEU A 231 -16.82 13.21 2.36
N ILE A 232 -16.57 13.68 1.13
CA ILE A 232 -16.63 12.86 -0.09
C ILE A 232 -15.62 11.71 -0.01
N VAL A 233 -14.35 12.01 0.27
CA VAL A 233 -13.30 11.00 0.37
C VAL A 233 -13.61 9.99 1.46
N THR A 234 -14.06 10.44 2.64
CA THR A 234 -14.43 9.53 3.73
C THR A 234 -15.62 8.64 3.37
N ALA A 235 -16.64 9.19 2.68
CA ALA A 235 -17.77 8.40 2.19
C ALA A 235 -17.34 7.35 1.15
N LEU A 236 -16.45 7.71 0.22
CA LEU A 236 -15.88 6.78 -0.76
C LEU A 236 -15.07 5.67 -0.10
N PHE A 237 -14.21 6.00 0.88
CA PHE A 237 -13.51 5.01 1.68
C PHE A 237 -14.49 4.05 2.34
N ASN A 238 -15.53 4.56 3.02
CA ASN A 238 -16.53 3.71 3.68
C ASN A 238 -17.26 2.79 2.71
N MET A 239 -17.69 3.31 1.57
CA MET A 239 -18.35 2.53 0.53
C MET A 239 -17.46 1.40 0.01
N ILE A 240 -16.20 1.70 -0.32
CA ILE A 240 -15.27 0.70 -0.83
C ILE A 240 -14.92 -0.33 0.25
N MET A 241 -14.76 0.09 1.50
CA MET A 241 -14.47 -0.81 2.62
C MET A 241 -15.64 -1.77 2.90
N LEU A 242 -16.89 -1.33 2.72
CA LEU A 242 -18.06 -2.21 2.77
C LEU A 242 -18.03 -3.24 1.64
N LEU A 243 -17.70 -2.83 0.41
CA LEU A 243 -17.56 -3.74 -0.74
C LEU A 243 -16.44 -4.78 -0.52
N ILE A 244 -15.28 -4.34 -0.02
CA ILE A 244 -14.18 -5.22 0.36
C ILE A 244 -14.63 -6.20 1.45
N GLY A 245 -15.36 -5.72 2.46
CA GLY A 245 -15.87 -6.58 3.52
C GLY A 245 -16.84 -7.64 3.01
N TYR A 246 -17.73 -7.29 2.08
CA TYR A 246 -18.61 -8.26 1.41
C TYR A 246 -17.80 -9.29 0.60
N LEU A 247 -16.82 -8.83 -0.18
CA LEU A 247 -15.93 -9.70 -0.95
C LEU A 247 -15.18 -10.69 -0.05
N PHE A 248 -14.56 -10.21 1.03
CA PHE A 248 -13.81 -11.06 1.96
C PHE A 248 -14.71 -12.09 2.64
N GLN A 249 -15.94 -11.72 3.00
CA GLN A 249 -16.93 -12.65 3.55
C GLN A 249 -17.36 -13.71 2.53
N ALA A 250 -17.58 -13.32 1.27
CA ALA A 250 -17.94 -14.24 0.19
C ALA A 250 -16.82 -15.26 -0.07
N LEU A 251 -15.56 -14.80 -0.13
CA LEU A 251 -14.39 -15.66 -0.28
C LEU A 251 -14.21 -16.62 0.90
N SER A 252 -14.55 -16.19 2.12
CA SER A 252 -14.47 -17.03 3.32
C SER A 252 -15.54 -18.14 3.34
N LYS A 253 -16.77 -17.86 2.84
CA LYS A 253 -17.89 -18.82 2.80
C LYS A 253 -17.77 -19.85 1.67
N GLY A 254 -17.28 -19.46 0.49
CA GLY A 254 -17.13 -20.38 -0.63
C GLY A 254 -16.20 -21.57 -0.34
N GLU A 255 -15.21 -21.38 0.55
CA GLU A 255 -14.33 -22.48 0.98
C GLU A 255 -14.97 -23.46 1.96
N SER A 256 -16.00 -23.05 2.73
CA SER A 256 -16.72 -23.98 3.60
C SER A 256 -17.67 -24.87 2.80
N GLU A 257 -18.37 -24.34 1.79
CA GLU A 257 -19.39 -25.08 1.02
C GLU A 257 -18.80 -26.12 0.04
N ILE A 258 -17.61 -25.86 -0.54
CA ILE A 258 -16.91 -26.84 -1.41
C ILE A 258 -16.54 -28.11 -0.63
N LYS A 259 -16.52 -28.04 0.70
CA LYS A 259 -16.11 -29.14 1.58
C LYS A 259 -17.28 -30.02 2.05
N ASP A 260 -18.51 -29.52 1.92
CA ASP A 260 -19.75 -30.24 2.26
C ASP A 260 -20.34 -30.99 1.04
N ARG A 261 -19.61 -31.02 -0.08
CA ARG A 261 -19.90 -31.79 -1.30
C ARG A 261 -18.78 -32.79 -1.56
#